data_AF-R6D5K9-F1
#
_entry.id   AF-R6D5K9-F1
#
_cell.length_a   1.000
_cell.length_b   1.000
_cell.length_c   1.000
_cell.angle_alpha   90.00
_cell.angle_beta   90.00
_cell.angle_gamma   90.00
#
_symmetry.space_group_name_H-M   'P 1'
#
loop_
_entity.id
_entity.type
_entity.pdbx_description
1 polymer ?
#
loop_
_entity_poly.entity_id
_entity_poly.type
_entity_poly.pdbx_seq_one_letter_code
_entity_poly.pdbx_strand_id
1 'polypeptide(L)'
;MKFKLTVKQKLSVTQFSDPEPLTNLSADGSFEADNLGFARRDSNAHVRAWIEGKGMKMRTQKDWVKNLKTKVLEKQVMVQNGAKPETYIFMLEGE
;
A
#
# COMPACT_ATOMS: atom_id res chain seq x y z
N MET A 1 -8.76 8.93 14.16
CA MET A 1 -8.30 7.53 14.36
C MET A 1 -6.94 7.40 13.72
N LYS A 2 -6.01 6.68 14.34
CA LYS A 2 -4.68 6.45 13.79
C LYS A 2 -4.73 5.22 12.87
N PHE A 3 -4.08 5.32 11.72
CA PHE A 3 -4.03 4.24 10.72
C PHE A 3 -2.59 3.93 10.38
N LYS A 4 -2.31 2.67 10.09
CA LYS A 4 -1.00 2.18 9.64
C LYS A 4 -1.09 1.71 8.21
N LEU A 5 -0.20 2.23 7.36
CA LEU A 5 -0.08 1.87 5.95
C LEU A 5 1.30 1.25 5.71
N THR A 6 1.29 -0.02 5.34
CA THR A 6 2.50 -0.79 5.00
C THR A 6 2.42 -1.32 3.57
N VAL A 7 3.55 -1.72 3.02
CA VAL A 7 3.67 -2.27 1.67
C VAL A 7 4.53 -3.53 1.69
N LYS A 8 4.18 -4.49 0.85
CA LYS A 8 5.01 -5.66 0.54
C LYS A 8 5.04 -5.92 -0.96
N GLN A 9 6.17 -6.42 -1.46
CA GLN A 9 6.30 -6.84 -2.85
C GLN A 9 5.78 -8.27 -3.02
N LYS A 10 5.03 -8.51 -4.09
CA LYS A 10 4.67 -9.86 -4.53
C LYS A 10 5.80 -10.41 -5.39
N LEU A 11 6.52 -11.40 -4.87
CA LEU A 11 7.66 -12.03 -5.53
C LEU A 11 7.21 -13.19 -6.43
N SER A 12 6.16 -13.92 -6.02
CA SER A 12 5.53 -14.98 -6.82
C SER A 12 4.03 -15.08 -6.49
N VAL A 13 3.37 -16.15 -6.95
CA VAL A 13 1.97 -16.41 -6.57
C VAL A 13 1.83 -16.63 -5.06
N THR A 14 2.84 -17.24 -4.43
CA THR A 14 2.81 -17.67 -3.03
C THR A 14 3.84 -16.95 -2.13
N GLN A 15 4.80 -16.24 -2.71
CA GLN A 15 5.87 -15.56 -1.97
C GLN A 15 5.72 -14.04 -2.03
N PHE A 16 5.93 -13.41 -0.88
CA PHE A 16 5.88 -11.97 -0.67
C PHE A 16 7.10 -11.53 0.15
N SER A 17 7.54 -10.28 -0.02
CA SER A 17 8.50 -9.68 0.90
C SER A 17 7.88 -9.46 2.27
N ASP A 18 8.72 -9.15 3.25
CA ASP A 18 8.26 -8.66 4.54
C ASP A 18 7.51 -7.32 4.36
N PRO A 19 6.43 -7.08 5.13
CA PRO A 19 5.77 -5.79 5.19
C PRO A 19 6.71 -4.70 5.72
N GLU A 20 6.80 -3.60 5.00
CA GLU A 20 7.56 -2.41 5.38
C GLU A 20 6.64 -1.17 5.45
N PRO A 21 6.88 -0.24 6.39
CA PRO A 21 6.15 1.02 6.45
C PRO A 21 6.39 1.86 5.19
N LEU A 22 5.40 2.67 4.80
CA LEU A 22 5.60 3.62 3.72
C LEU A 22 6.60 4.70 4.13
N THR A 23 7.61 4.93 3.28
CA THR A 23 8.70 5.88 3.55
C THR A 23 8.28 7.34 3.52
N ASN A 24 7.11 7.65 2.96
CA ASN A 24 6.52 8.99 2.90
C ASN A 24 5.50 9.25 4.02
N LEU A 25 5.48 8.41 5.05
CA LEU A 25 4.71 8.58 6.27
C LEU A 25 5.68 8.67 7.47
N SER A 26 5.14 8.61 8.68
CA SER A 26 5.94 8.39 9.88
C SER A 26 6.73 7.07 9.80
N ALA A 27 7.73 6.91 10.67
CA ALA A 27 8.65 5.76 10.64
C ALA A 27 7.96 4.40 10.80
N ASP A 28 6.80 4.34 11.46
CA ASP A 28 5.98 3.14 11.60
C ASP A 28 4.91 3.01 10.50
N GLY A 29 4.86 3.93 9.54
CA GLY A 29 3.88 3.97 8.46
C GLY A 29 2.53 4.53 8.90
N SER A 30 2.47 5.26 10.03
CA SER A 30 1.22 5.77 10.56
C SER A 30 0.83 7.17 10.11
N PHE A 31 -0.48 7.42 10.07
CA PHE A 31 -1.11 8.72 9.80
C PHE A 31 -2.48 8.81 10.47
N GLU A 32 -3.03 10.02 10.57
CA GLU A 32 -4.35 10.26 11.16
C GLU A 32 -5.41 10.51 10.10
N ALA A 33 -6.60 9.94 10.31
CA ALA A 33 -7.80 10.28 9.54
C ALA A 33 -9.06 10.16 10.41
N ASP A 34 -10.08 10.93 10.05
CA ASP A 34 -11.33 11.01 10.83
C ASP A 34 -12.23 9.79 10.65
N ASN A 35 -12.16 9.13 9.48
CA ASN A 35 -12.92 7.91 9.19
C ASN A 35 -12.22 7.04 8.13
N LEU A 36 -12.64 5.77 8.05
CA LEU A 36 -12.05 4.79 7.14
C LEU A 36 -12.22 5.15 5.65
N GLY A 37 -13.29 5.88 5.28
CA GLY A 37 -13.52 6.34 3.91
C GLY A 37 -12.48 7.36 3.47
N PHE A 38 -12.22 8.36 4.32
CA PHE A 38 -11.14 9.33 4.16
C PHE A 38 -9.77 8.66 4.18
N ALA A 39 -9.53 7.75 5.13
CA ALA A 39 -8.28 7.01 5.21
C ALA A 39 -7.94 6.28 3.89
N ARG A 40 -8.91 5.67 3.19
CA ARG A 40 -8.69 5.04 1.87
C ARG A 40 -8.31 6.04 0.78
N ARG A 41 -8.93 7.23 0.79
CA ARG A 41 -8.63 8.32 -0.15
C ARG A 41 -7.22 8.84 0.08
N ASP A 42 -6.87 9.11 1.33
CA ASP A 42 -5.56 9.62 1.72
C ASP A 42 -4.48 8.56 1.48
N SER A 43 -4.77 7.30 1.81
CA SER A 43 -3.90 6.15 1.49
C SER A 43 -3.60 6.07 -0.01
N ASN A 44 -4.57 6.33 -0.89
CA ASN A 44 -4.29 6.32 -2.34
C ASN A 44 -3.31 7.43 -2.74
N ALA A 45 -3.33 8.58 -2.08
CA ALA A 45 -2.36 9.65 -2.32
C ALA A 45 -0.97 9.24 -1.82
N HIS A 46 -0.86 8.64 -0.63
CA HIS A 46 0.40 8.13 -0.10
C HIS A 46 1.00 7.00 -0.95
N VAL A 47 0.16 6.09 -1.45
CA VAL A 47 0.56 5.03 -2.39
C VAL A 47 1.17 5.63 -3.67
N ARG A 48 0.52 6.64 -4.26
CA ARG A 48 1.03 7.34 -5.46
C ARG A 48 2.38 7.99 -5.20
N ALA A 49 2.48 8.77 -4.13
CA ALA A 49 3.70 9.46 -3.77
C ALA A 49 4.85 8.48 -3.48
N TRP A 50 4.58 7.32 -2.87
CA TRP A 50 5.59 6.27 -2.66
C TRP A 50 6.09 5.68 -3.98
N ILE A 51 5.18 5.40 -4.93
CA ILE A 51 5.53 4.85 -6.26
C ILE A 51 6.42 5.85 -7.01
N GLU A 52 6.00 7.12 -7.05
CA GLU A 52 6.73 8.20 -7.71
C GLU A 52 8.09 8.46 -7.05
N GLY A 53 8.14 8.48 -5.72
CA GLY A 53 9.37 8.66 -4.94
C GLY A 53 10.41 7.55 -5.16
N LYS A 54 9.98 6.34 -5.56
CA LYS A 54 10.86 5.25 -5.96
C LYS A 54 11.22 5.26 -7.47
N GLY A 55 10.79 6.28 -8.22
CA GLY A 55 11.03 6.38 -9.67
C GLY A 55 10.26 5.34 -10.50
N MET A 56 9.21 4.74 -9.93
CA MET A 56 8.38 3.74 -10.59
C MET A 56 7.15 4.39 -11.24
N LYS A 57 6.59 3.75 -12.27
CA LYS A 57 5.36 4.23 -12.92
C LYS A 57 4.19 3.31 -12.64
N MET A 58 3.10 3.82 -12.07
CA MET A 58 1.90 3.01 -11.86
C MET A 58 1.31 2.52 -13.19
N ARG A 59 1.01 1.22 -13.29
CA ARG A 59 0.31 0.62 -14.45
C ARG A 59 -1.17 0.43 -14.14
N THR A 60 -1.47 -0.34 -13.09
CA THR A 60 -2.84 -0.66 -12.69
C THR A 60 -2.93 -0.70 -11.17
N GLN A 61 -4.11 -0.41 -10.64
CA GLN A 61 -4.41 -0.50 -9.21
C GLN A 61 -5.79 -1.10 -9.04
N LYS A 62 -5.93 -2.05 -8.10
CA LYS A 62 -7.24 -2.56 -7.68
C LYS A 62 -7.86 -1.65 -6.63
N ASP A 63 -9.14 -1.85 -6.33
CA ASP A 63 -9.77 -1.22 -5.18
C ASP A 63 -9.25 -1.79 -3.86
N TRP A 64 -9.50 -1.06 -2.79
CA TRP A 64 -9.26 -1.54 -1.42
C TRP A 64 -10.25 -2.65 -1.08
N VAL A 65 -9.75 -3.83 -0.73
CA VAL A 65 -10.55 -5.01 -0.39
C VAL A 65 -10.21 -5.48 1.02
N LYS A 66 -11.22 -5.82 1.82
CA LYS A 66 -11.00 -6.34 3.17
C LYS A 66 -10.59 -7.81 3.10
N ASN A 67 -9.39 -8.13 3.60
CA ASN A 67 -8.95 -9.50 3.76
C ASN A 67 -9.79 -10.16 4.87
N LEU A 68 -10.47 -11.26 4.55
CA LEU A 68 -11.40 -11.91 5.48
C LEU A 68 -10.69 -12.58 6.66
N LYS A 69 -9.42 -12.99 6.48
CA LYS A 69 -8.61 -13.67 7.50
C LYS A 69 -7.98 -12.67 8.46
N THR A 70 -7.27 -11.68 7.92
CA THR A 70 -6.52 -10.70 8.72
C THR A 70 -7.34 -9.48 9.11
N LYS A 71 -8.52 -9.28 8.50
CA LYS A 71 -9.39 -8.09 8.64
C LYS A 71 -8.78 -6.77 8.13
N VAL A 72 -7.56 -6.80 7.62
CA VAL A 72 -6.83 -5.68 7.02
C VAL A 72 -7.42 -5.31 5.66
N LEU A 73 -7.42 -4.03 5.32
CA LEU A 73 -7.74 -3.59 3.96
C LEU A 73 -6.49 -3.68 3.09
N GLU A 74 -6.58 -4.36 1.96
CA GLU A 74 -5.47 -4.55 1.04
C GLU A 74 -5.77 -3.92 -0.32
N LYS A 75 -4.73 -3.37 -0.95
CA LYS A 75 -4.78 -2.85 -2.31
C LYS A 75 -3.59 -3.37 -3.09
N GLN A 76 -3.88 -4.07 -4.17
CA GLN A 76 -2.86 -4.54 -5.10
C GLN A 76 -2.59 -3.47 -6.16
N VAL A 77 -1.33 -3.12 -6.37
CA VAL A 77 -0.89 -2.17 -7.40
C VAL A 77 0.21 -2.82 -8.22
N MET A 78 0.08 -2.71 -9.54
CA MET A 78 1.13 -3.08 -10.48
C MET A 78 1.84 -1.81 -10.94
N VAL A 79 3.17 -1.83 -10.90
CA VAL A 79 4.03 -0.72 -11.32
C VAL A 79 5.02 -1.19 -12.38
N GLN A 80 5.48 -0.26 -13.20
CA GLN A 80 6.61 -0.45 -14.09
C GLN A 80 7.88 0.01 -13.38
N ASN A 81 8.84 -0.90 -13.22
CA ASN A 81 10.16 -0.62 -12.69
C ASN A 81 11.23 -0.99 -13.73
N GLY A 82 11.75 0.02 -14.43
CA GLY A 82 12.67 -0.20 -15.56
C GLY A 82 12.05 -1.06 -16.65
N ALA A 83 12.63 -2.23 -16.93
CA ALA A 83 12.15 -3.17 -17.96
C ALA A 83 11.11 -4.19 -17.45
N LYS A 84 10.95 -4.38 -16.14
CA LYS A 84 10.10 -5.43 -15.57
C LYS A 84 8.91 -4.83 -14.78
N PRO A 85 7.69 -5.35 -14.96
CA PRO A 85 6.59 -4.97 -14.09
C PRO A 85 6.72 -5.64 -12.72
N GLU A 86 6.38 -4.91 -11.67
CA GLU A 86 6.35 -5.40 -10.29
C GLU A 86 4.94 -5.23 -9.72
N THR A 87 4.59 -6.07 -8.75
CA THR A 87 3.31 -5.99 -8.05
C THR A 87 3.56 -5.77 -6.57
N TYR A 88 2.92 -4.77 -6.00
CA TYR A 88 2.94 -4.44 -4.59
C TYR A 88 1.56 -4.61 -3.98
N ILE A 89 1.51 -4.99 -2.71
CA ILE A 89 0.30 -5.05 -1.90
C ILE A 89 0.47 -4.04 -0.77
N PHE A 90 -0.40 -3.05 -0.78
CA PHE A 90 -0.52 -2.06 0.28
C PHE A 90 -1.57 -2.53 1.29
N MET A 91 -1.28 -2.37 2.57
CA MET A 91 -2.08 -2.88 3.69
C MET A 91 -2.40 -1.72 4.63
N LEU A 92 -3.68 -1.48 4.84
CA LEU A 92 -4.23 -0.41 5.68
C LEU A 92 -4.93 -1.01 6.91
N GLU A 93 -4.41 -0.67 8.08
CA GLU A 93 -4.87 -1.14 9.38
C GLU A 93 -5.29 0.07 10.24
N GLY A 94 -6.43 -0.01 10.93
CA GLY A 94 -6.83 0.99 11.92
C GLY A 94 -6.35 0.58 13.30
N GLU A 95 -5.74 1.51 14.04
CA GLU A 95 -5.40 1.38 15.47
C GLU A 95 -6.55 1.88 16.37
#